data_AF-G6XJ89-F1
#
_entry.id   AF-G6XJ89-F1
#
_cell.length_a   1.000
_cell.length_b   1.000
_cell.length_c   1.000
_cell.angle_alpha   90.00
_cell.angle_beta   90.00
_cell.angle_gamma   90.00
#
_symmetry.space_group_name_H-M   'P 1'
#
loop_
_entity.id
_entity.type
_entity.pdbx_description
1 polymer ?
#
loop_
_entity_poly.entity_id
_entity_poly.type
_entity_poly.pdbx_seq_one_letter_code
_entity_poly.pdbx_strand_id
1 'polypeptide(L)'
;MRRFLVPLLATFALTGVALAQEADDGSKKPDMHDLYRNSQLPKSHADFSRYKYRPRGDKVIEQPDAFRLMFQTKDGQPDGYAERRGTSVFYYDRFGKLTQVQPLPEEDTPTN
;
A
#
# COMPACT_ATOMS: atom_id res chain seq x y z
N MET A 1 66.88 34.64 -25.43
CA MET A 1 65.78 34.68 -26.41
C MET A 1 64.74 33.62 -26.08
N ARG A 2 63.49 34.01 -25.79
CA ARG A 2 62.22 33.23 -25.85
C ARG A 2 61.20 34.00 -24.98
N ARG A 3 60.32 34.83 -25.55
CA ARG A 3 59.08 34.56 -26.31
C ARG A 3 57.85 34.39 -25.41
N PHE A 4 57.01 35.43 -25.44
CA PHE A 4 55.54 35.46 -25.53
C PHE A 4 54.65 34.80 -24.45
N LEU A 5 54.04 35.65 -23.63
CA LEU A 5 52.59 35.95 -23.59
C LEU A 5 51.66 34.93 -24.28
N VAL A 6 50.78 34.27 -23.51
CA VAL A 6 49.45 33.81 -23.96
C VAL A 6 48.46 33.91 -22.78
N PRO A 7 47.29 34.55 -22.96
CA PRO A 7 46.23 34.62 -21.95
C PRO A 7 45.34 33.37 -22.01
N LEU A 8 44.90 32.89 -20.85
CA LEU A 8 43.95 31.78 -20.75
C LEU A 8 42.56 32.27 -21.13
N LEU A 9 42.10 31.83 -22.30
CA LEU A 9 40.78 32.05 -22.89
C LEU A 9 39.74 31.23 -22.11
N ALA A 10 38.82 31.89 -21.42
CA ALA A 10 37.68 31.24 -20.77
C ALA A 10 36.57 30.97 -21.80
N THR A 11 36.45 29.72 -22.24
CA THR A 11 35.32 29.24 -23.05
C THR A 11 34.12 28.96 -22.14
N PHE A 12 33.16 29.89 -22.12
CA PHE A 12 31.81 29.63 -21.61
C PHE A 12 31.12 28.65 -22.55
N ALA A 13 31.04 27.37 -22.16
CA ALA A 13 30.20 26.40 -22.83
C ALA A 13 28.73 26.78 -22.58
N LEU A 14 28.04 27.30 -23.61
CA LEU A 14 26.59 27.38 -23.63
C LEU A 14 26.04 25.94 -23.56
N THR A 15 25.63 25.53 -22.37
CA THR A 15 24.80 24.36 -22.16
C THR A 15 23.50 24.55 -22.91
N GLY A 16 23.33 23.78 -23.99
CA GLY A 16 22.09 23.74 -24.75
C GLY A 16 20.92 23.37 -23.85
N VAL A 17 19.92 24.24 -23.79
CA VAL A 17 18.60 23.93 -23.24
C VAL A 17 17.96 22.89 -24.17
N ALA A 18 17.96 21.63 -23.73
CA ALA A 18 17.07 20.63 -24.28
C ALA A 18 15.65 20.96 -23.80
N LEU A 19 14.87 21.64 -24.66
CA LEU A 19 13.42 21.77 -24.46
C LEU A 19 12.83 20.37 -24.63
N ALA A 20 12.46 19.73 -23.52
CA ALA A 20 11.59 18.57 -23.53
C ALA A 20 10.28 18.98 -24.24
N GLN A 21 10.03 18.41 -25.41
CA GLN A 21 8.75 18.52 -26.09
C GLN A 21 7.68 17.85 -25.21
N GLU A 22 6.85 18.66 -24.55
CA GLU A 22 5.54 18.23 -24.05
C GLU A 22 4.68 17.89 -25.27
N ALA A 23 4.70 16.61 -25.66
CA ALA A 23 3.65 16.02 -26.48
C ALA A 23 2.46 15.74 -25.57
N ASP A 24 1.64 16.78 -25.35
CA ASP A 24 0.28 16.68 -24.83
C ASP A 24 -0.66 16.25 -25.97
N ASP A 25 -0.73 14.93 -26.22
CA ASP A 25 -1.94 14.23 -26.71
C ASP A 25 -1.66 12.71 -26.75
N GLY A 26 -1.82 12.07 -25.60
CA GLY A 26 -1.64 10.63 -25.51
C GLY A 26 -2.13 10.16 -24.16
N SER A 27 -3.39 9.72 -24.12
CA SER A 27 -4.06 9.01 -23.02
C SER A 27 -3.21 8.87 -21.76
N LYS A 28 -3.48 9.71 -20.75
CA LYS A 28 -2.85 9.66 -19.42
C LYS A 28 -2.65 8.19 -19.03
N LYS A 29 -1.38 7.75 -18.98
CA LYS A 29 -1.05 6.37 -18.65
C LYS A 29 -1.78 6.02 -17.34
N PRO A 30 -2.45 4.86 -17.28
CA PRO A 30 -3.21 4.49 -16.09
C PRO A 30 -2.29 4.49 -14.88
N ASP A 31 -2.77 5.06 -13.78
CA ASP A 31 -2.05 4.98 -12.51
C ASP A 31 -1.92 3.51 -12.08
N MET A 32 -0.92 3.19 -11.26
CA MET A 32 -0.74 1.83 -10.72
C MET A 32 -2.01 1.30 -10.04
N HIS A 33 -2.78 2.20 -9.40
CA HIS A 33 -4.06 1.85 -8.80
C HIS A 33 -5.14 1.49 -9.84
N ASP A 34 -5.14 2.17 -10.99
CA ASP A 34 -6.07 1.90 -12.09
C ASP A 34 -5.75 0.57 -12.77
N LEU A 35 -4.46 0.25 -12.92
CA LEU A 35 -4.00 -1.05 -13.43
C LEU A 35 -4.44 -2.20 -12.51
N TYR A 36 -4.32 -2.05 -11.20
CA TYR A 36 -4.78 -3.07 -10.24
C TYR A 36 -6.30 -3.29 -10.33
N ARG A 37 -7.09 -2.20 -10.39
CA ARG A 37 -8.56 -2.29 -10.49
C ARG A 37 -9.02 -3.02 -11.75
N ASN A 38 -8.37 -2.75 -12.87
CA ASN A 38 -8.67 -3.30 -14.19
C ASN A 38 -7.98 -4.64 -14.47
N SER A 39 -7.18 -5.16 -13.54
CA SER A 39 -6.54 -6.46 -13.71
C SER A 39 -7.57 -7.60 -13.67
N GLN A 40 -7.39 -8.58 -14.56
CA GLN A 40 -8.12 -9.85 -14.54
C GLN A 40 -7.55 -10.84 -13.50
N LEU A 41 -6.56 -10.41 -12.71
CA LEU A 41 -5.98 -11.25 -11.69
C LEU A 41 -7.04 -11.61 -10.65
N PRO A 42 -7.04 -12.85 -10.13
CA PRO A 42 -7.88 -13.22 -9.01
C PRO A 42 -7.62 -12.26 -7.86
N LYS A 43 -8.60 -11.42 -7.55
CA LYS A 43 -8.57 -10.55 -6.37
C LYS A 43 -8.75 -11.50 -5.19
N SER A 44 -7.76 -11.60 -4.31
CA SER A 44 -7.88 -12.42 -3.10
C SER A 44 -8.97 -11.80 -2.22
N HIS A 45 -10.19 -12.29 -2.37
CA HIS A 45 -11.30 -11.86 -1.53
C HIS A 45 -11.18 -12.63 -0.21
N ALA A 46 -10.65 -11.97 0.82
CA ALA A 46 -10.65 -12.53 2.16
C ALA A 46 -12.06 -12.44 2.73
N ASP A 47 -12.60 -13.57 3.20
CA ASP A 47 -13.88 -13.58 3.89
C ASP A 47 -13.70 -13.12 5.36
N PHE A 48 -14.15 -11.89 5.63
CA PHE A 48 -14.12 -11.27 6.95
C PHE A 48 -15.41 -11.46 7.76
N SER A 49 -16.42 -12.15 7.22
CA SER A 49 -17.69 -12.40 7.91
C SER A 49 -17.52 -13.17 9.22
N ARG A 50 -16.44 -13.94 9.33
CA ARG A 50 -16.12 -14.81 10.48
C ARG A 50 -15.52 -14.08 11.68
N TYR A 51 -15.22 -12.78 11.56
CA TYR A 51 -14.69 -11.96 12.64
C TYR A 51 -15.85 -11.50 13.54
N LYS A 52 -15.94 -12.08 14.74
CA LYS A 52 -17.08 -11.85 15.64
C LYS A 52 -16.92 -10.61 16.51
N TYR A 53 -15.68 -10.24 16.84
CA TYR A 53 -15.41 -9.10 17.70
C TYR A 53 -15.16 -7.84 16.87
N ARG A 54 -15.89 -6.78 17.25
CA ARG A 54 -15.74 -5.43 16.71
C ARG A 54 -15.78 -4.46 17.89
N PRO A 55 -14.74 -3.64 18.11
CA PRO A 55 -14.74 -2.64 19.17
C PRO A 55 -15.94 -1.69 19.01
N ARG A 56 -16.56 -1.31 20.14
CA ARG A 56 -17.80 -0.55 20.13
C ARG A 56 -17.53 0.88 19.69
N GLY A 57 -18.13 1.28 18.57
CA GLY A 57 -18.06 2.66 18.07
C GLY A 57 -16.93 2.91 17.08
N ASP A 58 -16.10 1.90 16.82
CA ASP A 58 -15.00 1.98 15.88
C ASP A 58 -15.44 1.68 14.44
N LYS A 59 -14.72 2.31 13.51
CA LYS A 59 -14.77 1.99 12.10
C LYS A 59 -13.91 0.75 11.84
N VAL A 60 -14.49 -0.23 11.16
CA VAL A 60 -13.78 -1.42 10.69
C VAL A 60 -13.34 -1.19 9.25
N ILE A 61 -12.06 -1.39 8.98
CA ILE A 61 -11.47 -1.30 7.64
C ILE A 61 -10.93 -2.68 7.27
N GLU A 62 -11.38 -3.22 6.15
CA GLU A 62 -10.94 -4.51 5.64
C GLU A 62 -9.64 -4.36 4.83
N GLN A 63 -8.65 -5.17 5.16
CA GLN A 63 -7.38 -5.27 4.44
C GLN A 63 -7.22 -6.71 3.92
N PRO A 64 -7.90 -7.06 2.81
CA PRO A 64 -7.89 -8.40 2.24
C PRO A 64 -6.50 -8.86 1.79
N ASP A 65 -5.67 -7.93 1.36
CA ASP A 65 -4.26 -8.08 1.03
C ASP A 65 -3.42 -8.60 2.21
N ALA A 66 -3.73 -8.16 3.43
CA ALA A 66 -3.04 -8.57 4.64
C ALA A 66 -3.82 -9.60 5.49
N PHE A 67 -4.96 -10.11 5.00
CA PHE A 67 -5.89 -10.96 5.76
C PHE A 67 -6.21 -10.39 7.16
N ARG A 68 -6.44 -9.09 7.22
CA ARG A 68 -6.55 -8.33 8.46
C ARG A 68 -7.74 -7.36 8.44
N LEU A 69 -8.33 -7.15 9.61
CA LEU A 69 -9.23 -6.03 9.91
C LEU A 69 -8.50 -4.99 10.73
N MET A 70 -8.69 -3.72 10.39
CA MET A 70 -8.14 -2.61 11.14
C MET A 70 -9.26 -1.87 11.85
N PHE A 71 -9.08 -1.58 13.14
CA PHE A 71 -10.03 -0.85 13.96
C PHE A 71 -9.54 0.57 14.12
N GLN A 72 -10.39 1.53 13.76
CA GLN A 72 -10.12 2.95 13.95
C GLN A 72 -11.20 3.59 14.79
N THR A 73 -10.80 4.45 15.71
CA THR A 73 -11.74 5.30 16.44
C THR A 73 -12.47 6.22 15.46
N LYS A 74 -13.56 6.84 15.91
CA LYS A 74 -14.30 7.84 15.11
C LYS A 74 -13.42 9.02 14.68
N ASP A 75 -12.38 9.32 15.44
CA ASP A 75 -11.42 10.39 15.18
C ASP A 75 -10.32 9.97 14.18
N GLY A 76 -10.38 8.73 13.66
CA GLY A 76 -9.42 8.18 12.69
C GLY A 76 -8.14 7.66 13.32
N GLN A 77 -8.06 7.56 14.65
CA GLN A 77 -6.89 6.99 15.33
C GLN A 77 -6.93 5.46 15.28
N PRO A 78 -5.79 4.78 15.14
CA PRO A 78 -5.75 3.33 15.22
C PRO A 78 -6.08 2.88 16.64
N ASP A 79 -7.10 2.04 16.78
CA ASP A 79 -7.53 1.42 18.06
C ASP A 79 -7.06 -0.03 18.18
N GLY A 80 -6.75 -0.67 17.06
CA GLY A 80 -6.21 -2.02 17.03
C GLY A 80 -6.38 -2.69 15.67
N TYR A 81 -6.14 -3.99 15.64
CA TYR A 81 -6.36 -4.79 14.44
C TYR A 81 -6.64 -6.25 14.79
N ALA A 82 -7.26 -6.97 13.86
CA ALA A 82 -7.49 -8.40 13.96
C ALA A 82 -6.91 -9.11 12.75
N GLU A 83 -6.13 -10.16 12.96
CA GLU A 83 -5.46 -10.91 11.90
C GLU A 83 -5.87 -12.38 11.97
N ARG A 84 -6.16 -12.99 10.82
CA ARG A 84 -6.39 -14.45 10.76
C ARG A 84 -5.05 -15.16 10.61
N ARG A 85 -4.79 -16.12 11.50
CA ARG A 85 -3.65 -17.03 11.41
C ARG A 85 -4.15 -18.46 11.55
N GLY A 86 -4.09 -19.21 10.45
CA GLY A 86 -4.61 -20.57 10.36
C GLY A 86 -6.10 -20.66 10.72
N THR A 87 -6.40 -21.43 11.76
CA THR A 87 -7.76 -21.70 12.27
C THR A 87 -8.18 -20.73 13.38
N SER A 88 -7.51 -19.59 13.55
CA SER A 88 -7.84 -18.62 14.60
C SER A 88 -7.68 -17.18 14.14
N VAL A 89 -8.47 -16.29 14.75
CA VAL A 89 -8.36 -14.84 14.60
C VAL A 89 -7.76 -14.27 15.88
N PHE A 90 -6.72 -13.48 15.73
CA PHE A 90 -6.00 -12.83 16.82
C PHE A 90 -6.33 -11.35 16.80
N TYR A 91 -6.78 -10.83 17.94
CA TYR A 91 -7.13 -9.43 18.13
C TYR A 91 -6.02 -8.75 18.93
N TYR A 92 -5.56 -7.63 18.41
CA TYR A 92 -4.50 -6.81 18.98
C TYR A 92 -5.02 -5.42 19.27
N ASP A 93 -4.52 -4.82 20.35
CA ASP A 93 -4.72 -3.40 20.61
C ASP A 93 -3.86 -2.52 19.68
N ARG A 94 -4.01 -1.20 19.83
CA ARG A 94 -3.24 -0.20 19.09
C ARG A 94 -1.72 -0.27 19.28
N PHE A 95 -1.23 -0.92 20.34
CA PHE A 95 0.19 -1.11 20.62
C PHE A 95 0.70 -2.47 20.14
N GLY A 96 -0.16 -3.29 19.52
CA GLY A 96 0.17 -4.63 19.06
C GLY A 96 0.17 -5.68 20.17
N LYS A 97 -0.41 -5.38 21.35
CA LYS A 97 -0.58 -6.36 22.41
C LYS A 97 -1.80 -7.23 22.09
N LEU A 98 -1.64 -8.54 22.21
CA LEU A 98 -2.74 -9.49 22.06
C LEU A 98 -3.79 -9.29 23.16
N THR A 99 -5.03 -9.04 22.76
CA THR A 99 -6.17 -8.84 23.66
C THR A 99 -7.10 -10.04 23.69
N GLN A 100 -7.30 -10.69 22.54
CA GLN A 100 -8.22 -11.80 22.42
C GLN A 100 -7.81 -12.75 21.30
N VAL A 101 -8.11 -14.04 21.47
CA VAL A 101 -8.03 -15.05 20.42
C VAL A 101 -9.42 -15.62 20.22
N GLN A 102 -9.87 -15.65 18.97
CA GLN A 102 -11.11 -16.30 18.56
C GLN A 102 -10.78 -17.54 17.73
N PRO A 103 -11.07 -18.75 18.22
CA PRO A 103 -10.99 -19.94 17.39
C PRO A 103 -12.04 -19.84 16.28
N LEU A 104 -11.64 -20.17 15.06
CA LEU A 104 -12.55 -20.39 13.95
C LEU A 104 -12.96 -21.87 13.95
N PRO A 105 -14.25 -22.18 13.73
CA PRO A 105 -14.63 -23.58 13.53
C PRO A 105 -13.83 -24.13 12.35
N GLU A 106 -13.37 -25.37 12.45
CA GLU A 106 -12.77 -26.05 11.30
C GLU A 106 -13.79 -26.00 10.17
N GLU A 107 -13.40 -25.43 9.03
CA GLU A 107 -14.20 -25.57 7.82
C GLU A 107 -14.16 -27.05 7.49
N ASP A 108 -15.33 -27.69 7.47
CA ASP A 108 -15.51 -29.00 6.89
C ASP A 108 -14.83 -28.96 5.52
N THR A 109 -13.67 -29.62 5.43
CA THR A 109 -12.90 -29.67 4.20
C THR A 109 -13.80 -30.33 3.18
N PRO A 110 -14.09 -29.72 2.01
CA PRO A 110 -14.81 -30.42 0.97
C PRO A 110 -13.99 -31.66 0.63
N THR A 111 -14.51 -32.82 1.04
CA THR A 111 -13.99 -34.13 0.68
C THR A 111 -14.17 -34.22 -0.83
N ASN A 112 -13.06 -34.12 -1.54
CA ASN A 112 -13.00 -34.34 -2.98
C ASN A 112 -13.08 -35.85 -3.26
#